data_AF-A0A9E3WTT6-F1
#
_entry.id   AF-A0A9E3WTT6-F1
#
_cell.length_a   1.000
_cell.length_b   1.000
_cell.length_c   1.000
_cell.angle_alpha   90.00
_cell.angle_beta   90.00
_cell.angle_gamma   90.00
#
_symmetry.space_group_name_H-M   'P 1'
#
loop_
_entity.id
_entity.type
_entity.pdbx_description
1 polymer ?
#
loop_
_entity_poly.entity_id
_entity_poly.type
_entity_poly.pdbx_seq_one_letter_code
_entity_poly.pdbx_strand_id
1 'polypeptide(L)'
;AHYGLPTERPVDRHKWFFNTEQATAFFQHKAGATGCTLKEIVVTERRRNPVLTALRRMRYSTDAYNNRYANTVFALFEKQVQRAKSAA
;
A
#
# COMPACT_ATOMS: atom_id res chain seq x y z
N ALA A 1 4.56 20.89 -7.16
CA ALA A 1 5.52 20.07 -6.40
C ALA A 1 4.94 18.67 -6.25
N HIS A 2 5.57 17.66 -6.86
CA HIS A 2 5.12 16.27 -6.88
C HIS A 2 5.51 15.57 -5.57
N TYR A 3 4.73 15.75 -4.50
CA TYR A 3 4.97 14.96 -3.30
C TYR A 3 4.38 13.56 -3.53
N GLY A 4 5.27 12.56 -3.49
CA GLY A 4 4.90 11.15 -3.38
C GLY A 4 4.35 10.84 -1.99
N LEU A 5 4.38 9.56 -1.63
CA LEU A 5 4.02 9.03 -0.31
C LEU A 5 4.62 9.84 0.86
N PRO A 6 3.90 10.10 1.97
CA PRO A 6 2.52 9.80 2.34
C PRO A 6 1.53 10.91 1.92
N THR A 7 0.25 10.68 2.21
CA THR A 7 -0.88 11.53 1.80
C THR A 7 -0.79 12.98 2.28
N GLU A 8 -0.35 13.18 3.52
CA GLU A 8 -0.18 14.50 4.13
C GLU A 8 1.28 14.92 4.14
N ARG A 9 1.51 16.23 4.01
CA ARG A 9 2.87 16.79 4.05
C ARG A 9 3.47 16.53 5.44
N PRO A 10 4.70 16.01 5.53
CA PRO A 10 5.30 15.73 6.81
C PRO A 10 5.88 17.01 7.41
N VAL A 11 5.95 17.03 8.73
CA VAL A 11 6.60 18.12 9.46
C VAL A 11 8.12 18.11 9.21
N ASP A 12 8.74 16.91 9.14
CA ASP A 12 10.16 16.73 8.86
C ASP A 12 10.36 15.77 7.68
N ARG A 13 10.94 16.28 6.59
CA ARG A 13 11.22 15.55 5.34
C ARG A 13 12.47 14.68 5.40
N HIS A 14 13.37 14.90 6.37
CA HIS A 14 14.63 14.17 6.50
C HIS A 14 14.52 12.95 7.43
N LYS A 15 13.43 12.83 8.20
CA LYS A 15 13.16 11.68 9.09
C LYS A 15 12.07 10.75 8.54
N TRP A 16 11.97 10.68 7.22
CA TRP A 16 10.90 9.95 6.56
C TRP A 16 11.13 8.44 6.57
N PHE A 17 10.72 7.83 7.67
CA PHE A 17 10.45 6.40 7.73
C PHE A 17 9.06 6.15 7.17
N PHE A 18 9.01 5.31 6.16
CA PHE A 18 7.79 4.97 5.45
C PHE A 18 7.53 3.47 5.61
N ASN A 19 6.35 3.12 6.11
CA ASN A 19 5.98 1.76 6.45
C ASN A 19 4.85 1.23 5.53
N THR A 20 4.52 -0.07 5.62
CA THR A 20 3.52 -0.68 4.71
C THR A 20 2.10 -0.19 4.97
N GLU A 21 1.78 0.24 6.18
CA GLU A 21 0.48 0.83 6.52
C GLU A 21 0.31 2.20 5.87
N GLN A 22 1.34 3.05 5.95
CA GLN A 22 1.36 4.36 5.29
C GLN A 22 1.29 4.22 3.77
N ALA A 23 1.90 3.17 3.21
CA ALA A 23 1.72 2.82 1.79
C ALA A 23 0.27 2.54 1.44
N THR A 24 -0.35 1.68 2.25
CA THR A 24 -1.74 1.28 2.09
C THR A 24 -2.68 2.48 2.18
N ALA A 25 -2.52 3.32 3.19
CA ALA A 25 -3.32 4.52 3.40
C ALA A 25 -3.20 5.51 2.22
N PHE A 26 -2.01 5.67 1.66
CA PHE A 26 -1.83 6.51 0.47
C PHE A 26 -2.54 5.94 -0.76
N PHE A 27 -2.42 4.65 -1.02
CA PHE A 27 -3.12 4.04 -2.16
C PHE A 27 -4.64 4.14 -2.00
N GLN A 28 -5.17 3.96 -0.78
CA GLN A 28 -6.58 4.17 -0.48
C GLN A 28 -7.02 5.61 -0.76
N HIS A 29 -6.24 6.60 -0.29
CA HIS A 29 -6.55 8.00 -0.54
C HIS A 29 -6.50 8.34 -2.05
N LYS A 30 -5.51 7.81 -2.77
CA LYS A 30 -5.39 8.01 -4.22
C LYS A 30 -6.55 7.40 -5.00
N ALA A 31 -7.09 6.24 -4.57
CA ALA A 31 -8.30 5.67 -5.16
C ALA A 31 -9.47 6.67 -5.11
N GLY A 32 -9.76 7.21 -3.92
CA GLY A 32 -10.83 8.19 -3.74
C GLY A 32 -10.67 9.46 -4.59
N ALA A 33 -9.45 9.97 -4.73
CA ALA A 33 -9.18 11.17 -5.53
C ALA A 33 -9.27 10.96 -7.06
N THR A 34 -9.14 9.72 -7.54
CA THR A 34 -9.05 9.41 -8.98
C THR A 34 -10.30 8.76 -9.57
N GLY A 35 -11.34 8.54 -8.75
CA GLY A 35 -12.56 7.83 -9.19
C GLY A 35 -12.31 6.36 -9.50
N CYS A 36 -11.25 5.78 -8.92
CA CYS A 36 -10.93 4.36 -8.99
C CYS A 36 -11.26 3.71 -7.65
N THR A 37 -11.60 2.43 -7.66
CA THR A 37 -11.70 1.62 -6.45
C THR A 37 -10.39 0.85 -6.26
N LEU A 38 -9.80 0.94 -5.07
CA LEU A 38 -8.69 0.09 -4.69
C LEU A 38 -9.23 -1.33 -4.46
N LYS A 39 -8.82 -2.27 -5.30
CA LYS A 39 -9.31 -3.66 -5.26
C LYS A 39 -8.46 -4.54 -4.36
N GLU A 40 -7.14 -4.40 -4.48
CA GLU A 40 -6.19 -5.28 -3.82
C GLU A 40 -4.89 -4.55 -3.51
N ILE A 41 -4.27 -4.92 -2.39
CA ILE A 41 -2.89 -4.59 -2.09
C ILE A 41 -2.11 -5.89 -1.89
N VAL A 42 -1.00 -6.02 -2.61
CA VAL A 42 -0.08 -7.16 -2.51
C VAL A 42 1.26 -6.66 -1.99
N VAL A 43 1.68 -7.19 -0.85
CA VAL A 43 3.01 -6.95 -0.30
C VAL A 43 3.91 -8.11 -0.67
N THR A 44 4.98 -7.83 -1.41
CA THR A 44 5.96 -8.84 -1.80
C THR A 44 7.19 -8.77 -0.90
N GLU A 45 7.77 -9.93 -0.63
CA GLU A 45 9.05 -10.06 0.05
C GLU A 45 10.12 -10.56 -0.92
N ARG A 46 11.38 -10.18 -0.69
CA ARG A 46 12.50 -10.76 -1.46
C ARG A 46 12.58 -12.26 -1.16
N ARG A 47 12.78 -13.08 -2.20
CA ARG A 47 12.90 -14.54 -2.06
C ARG A 47 13.96 -14.90 -1.01
N ARG A 48 13.55 -15.64 0.02
CA ARG A 48 14.39 -16.15 1.12
C ARG A 48 14.06 -17.61 1.37
N ASN A 49 14.82 -18.26 2.26
CA ASN A 49 14.55 -19.63 2.67
C ASN A 49 13.13 -19.72 3.29
N PRO A 50 12.24 -20.59 2.78
CA PRO A 50 10.85 -20.67 3.22
C PRO A 50 10.69 -21.06 4.68
N VAL A 51 11.61 -21.85 5.24
CA VAL A 51 11.60 -22.25 6.66
C VAL A 51 11.86 -21.03 7.55
N LEU A 52 12.85 -20.22 7.19
CA LEU A 52 13.16 -18.98 7.94
C LEU A 52 12.03 -17.96 7.80
N THR A 53 11.40 -17.86 6.63
CA THR A 53 10.22 -17.02 6.41
C THR A 53 9.07 -17.46 7.32
N ALA A 54 8.75 -18.75 7.37
CA ALA A 54 7.68 -19.28 8.22
C ALA A 54 7.94 -19.01 9.71
N LEU A 55 9.15 -19.28 10.20
CA LEU A 55 9.55 -19.00 11.59
C LEU A 55 9.40 -17.52 11.94
N ARG A 56 9.79 -16.62 11.03
CA ARG A 56 9.63 -15.17 11.24
C ARG A 56 8.17 -14.73 11.23
N ARG A 57 7.33 -15.33 10.38
CA ARG A 57 5.88 -15.06 10.35
C ARG A 57 5.18 -15.52 11.63
N MET A 58 5.68 -16.56 12.30
CA MET A 58 5.18 -16.96 13.62
C MET A 58 5.67 -16.04 14.74
N ARG A 59 6.88 -15.47 14.61
CA ARG A 59 7.47 -14.61 15.65
C ARG A 59 6.89 -13.19 15.68
N TYR A 60 6.46 -12.66 14.54
CA TYR A 60 6.03 -11.28 14.41
C TYR A 60 4.56 -11.20 13.97
N SER A 61 3.85 -10.17 14.43
CA SER A 61 2.55 -9.83 13.84
C SER A 61 2.71 -9.51 12.36
N THR A 62 1.63 -9.64 11.59
CA THR A 62 1.61 -9.39 10.15
C THR A 62 2.20 -8.02 9.79
N ASP A 63 1.80 -6.96 10.50
CA ASP A 63 2.27 -5.59 10.23
C ASP A 63 3.74 -5.43 10.56
N ALA A 64 4.17 -5.96 11.71
CA ALA A 64 5.56 -5.90 12.12
C ALA A 64 6.48 -6.77 11.24
N TYR A 65 5.94 -7.83 10.63
CA TYR A 65 6.64 -8.64 9.64
C TYR A 65 6.76 -7.88 8.32
N ASN A 66 5.65 -7.35 7.80
CA ASN A 66 5.60 -6.60 6.54
C ASN A 66 6.52 -5.37 6.59
N ASN A 67 6.48 -4.60 7.68
CA ASN A 67 7.37 -3.43 7.84
C ASN A 67 8.86 -3.78 7.86
N ARG A 68 9.24 -5.02 8.22
CA ARG A 68 10.64 -5.46 8.26
C ARG A 68 11.13 -6.11 6.97
N TYR A 69 10.23 -6.79 6.25
CA TYR A 69 10.62 -7.71 5.19
C TYR A 69 9.95 -7.43 3.83
N ALA A 70 9.00 -6.49 3.77
CA ALA A 70 8.44 -6.02 2.51
C ALA A 70 9.55 -5.46 1.62
N ASN A 71 9.49 -5.81 0.34
CA ASN A 71 10.33 -5.25 -0.70
C ASN A 71 9.52 -4.31 -1.60
N THR A 72 8.31 -4.73 -1.99
CA THR A 72 7.42 -3.94 -2.84
C THR A 72 5.99 -4.03 -2.34
N VAL A 73 5.23 -2.95 -2.47
CA VAL A 73 3.78 -2.91 -2.26
C VAL A 73 3.13 -2.58 -3.59
N PHE A 74 2.34 -3.51 -4.13
CA PHE A 74 1.54 -3.31 -5.32
C PHE A 74 0.11 -2.99 -4.93
N ALA A 75 -0.49 -2.03 -5.64
CA ALA A 75 -1.90 -1.68 -5.49
C ALA A 75 -2.60 -1.87 -6.83
N LEU A 76 -3.66 -2.67 -6.84
CA LEU A 76 -4.51 -2.87 -8.00
C LEU A 76 -5.71 -1.94 -7.92
N PHE A 77 -5.83 -1.06 -8.89
CA PHE A 77 -6.95 -0.13 -9.02
C PHE A 77 -7.89 -0.60 -10.12
N GLU A 78 -9.18 -0.53 -9.85
CA GLU A 78 -10.23 -0.76 -10.82
C GLU A 78 -10.91 0.57 -11.13
N LYS A 79 -10.99 0.93 -12.41
CA LYS A 79 -11.65 2.16 -12.84
C LYS A 79 -13.15 2.00 -12.65
N GLN A 80 -13.79 2.92 -11.92
CA GLN A 80 -15.25 2.93 -11.88
C GLN A 80 -15.76 3.34 -13.27
N VAL A 81 -16.36 2.39 -13.97
CA VAL A 81 -17.15 2.71 -15.17
C VAL A 81 -18.40 3.40 -14.64
N GLN A 82 -18.40 4.74 -14.68
CA GLN A 82 -19.65 5.48 -14.57
C GLN A 82 -20.51 5.04 -15.76
N ARG A 83 -21.42 4.07 -15.55
CA ARG A 83 -22.53 3.86 -16.45
C ARG A 83 -23.29 5.18 -16.45
N ALA A 84 -23.11 5.96 -17.51
CA ALA A 84 -23.93 7.13 -17.76
C ALA A 84 -25.37 6.70 -17.55
N LYS A 85 -26.07 7.35 -16.61
CA LYS A 85 -27.51 7.22 -16.50
C LYS A 85 -28.06 7.64 -17.86
N SER A 86 -28.45 6.66 -18.68
CA SER A 86 -29.41 6.86 -19.75
C SER A 86 -30.71 7.25 -19.06
N ALA A 87 -30.86 8.55 -18.80
CA ALA A 87 -32.12 9.15 -18.46
C ALA A 87 -32.93 9.23 -19.77
N ALA A 88 -34.02 8.47 -19.77
CA ALA A 88 -35.09 8.48 -20.76
C ALA A 88 -35.84 9.81 -20.78
#